data_AF-A0A1N6WE00-F1
#
_entry.id   AF-A0A1N6WE00-F1
#
_cell.length_a   1.000
_cell.length_b   1.000
_cell.length_c   1.000
_cell.angle_alpha   90.00
_cell.angle_beta   90.00
_cell.angle_gamma   90.00
#
_symmetry.space_group_name_H-M   'P 1'
#
loop_
_entity.id
_entity.type
_entity.pdbx_description
1 polymer ?
#
loop_
_entity_poly.entity_id
_entity_poly.type
_entity_poly.pdbx_seq_one_letter_code
_entity_poly.pdbx_strand_id
1 'polypeptide(L)' 'MHGHLEATASLPIATRPSQYLGEAEAVVGDARNAPESVVEKRVSQAEELLSHVEETGSDEADEHVEQARELTDEILSKLE' A
#
# COMPACT_ATOMS: atom_id res chain seq x y z
N MET A 1 2.55 -2.13 -6.52
CA MET A 1 1.87 -1.59 -5.33
C MET A 1 0.40 -2.00 -5.30
N HIS A 2 -0.51 -1.42 -6.11
CA HIS A 2 -1.96 -1.74 -6.05
C HIS A 2 -2.27 -3.25 -6.02
N GLY A 3 -1.72 -4.03 -6.95
CA GLY A 3 -2.00 -5.46 -7.01
C GLY A 3 -1.54 -6.25 -5.78
N HIS A 4 -0.49 -5.80 -5.08
CA HIS A 4 -0.09 -6.42 -3.82
C HIS A 4 -1.07 -6.07 -2.70
N LEU A 5 -1.54 -4.82 -2.64
CA LEU A 5 -2.54 -4.39 -1.67
C LEU A 5 -3.87 -5.14 -1.88
N GLU A 6 -4.33 -5.23 -3.13
CA GLU A 6 -5.53 -5.98 -3.51
C GLU A 6 -5.43 -7.47 -3.14
N ALA A 7 -4.26 -8.09 -3.31
CA ALA A 7 -4.05 -9.50 -2.94
C ALA A 7 -4.24 -9.75 -1.43
N THR A 8 -3.88 -8.77 -0.58
CA THR A 8 -4.07 -8.90 0.88
C THR A 8 -5.54 -9.07 1.29
N ALA A 9 -6.49 -8.56 0.50
CA ALA A 9 -7.93 -8.63 0.82
C ALA A 9 -8.49 -10.07 0.83
N SER A 10 -7.78 -11.02 0.20
CA SER A 10 -8.19 -12.44 0.15
C SER A 10 -7.53 -13.28 1.25
N LEU A 11 -6.68 -12.68 2.10
CA LEU A 11 -5.86 -13.40 3.08
C LEU A 11 -6.41 -13.26 4.51
N PRO A 12 -6.10 -14.21 5.40
CA PRO A 12 -6.59 -14.22 6.77
C PRO A 12 -5.82 -13.21 7.64
N ILE A 13 -6.15 -11.93 7.51
CA ILE A 13 -5.46 -10.81 8.17
C ILE A 13 -6.25 -10.33 9.39
N ALA A 14 -5.54 -9.89 10.44
CA ALA A 14 -6.17 -9.24 11.59
C ALA A 14 -6.93 -7.96 11.19
N THR A 15 -8.03 -7.65 11.90
CA THR A 15 -8.93 -6.53 11.56
C THR A 15 -8.20 -5.19 11.45
N ARG A 16 -7.25 -4.90 12.35
CA ARG A 16 -6.56 -3.61 12.39
C ARG A 16 -5.63 -3.40 11.19
N PRO A 17 -4.68 -4.30 10.85
CA PRO A 17 -3.93 -4.23 9.61
C PRO A 17 -4.80 -4.17 8.35
N SER A 18 -5.87 -4.97 8.29
CA SER A 18 -6.79 -4.99 7.14
C SER A 18 -7.41 -3.61 6.87
N GLN A 19 -7.70 -2.83 7.91
CA GLN A 19 -8.25 -1.49 7.76
C GLN A 19 -7.27 -0.52 7.08
N TYR A 20 -5.99 -0.54 7.48
CA TYR A 20 -4.95 0.27 6.85
C TYR A 20 -4.66 -0.17 5.41
N LEU A 21 -4.62 -1.49 5.16
CA LEU A 21 -4.35 -2.04 3.83
C LEU A 21 -5.44 -1.72 2.82
N GLY A 22 -6.71 -1.82 3.23
CA GLY A 22 -7.83 -1.44 2.36
C GLY A 22 -7.86 0.07 2.07
N GLU A 23 -7.51 0.91 3.03
CA GLU A 23 -7.37 2.35 2.76
C GLU A 23 -6.20 2.62 1.80
N ALA A 24 -5.04 1.99 2.02
CA ALA A 24 -3.88 2.12 1.16
C ALA A 24 -4.21 1.70 -0.29
N GLU A 25 -4.92 0.58 -0.47
CA GLU A 25 -5.38 0.13 -1.78
C GLU A 25 -6.22 1.21 -2.48
N ALA A 26 -7.20 1.79 -1.77
CA ALA A 26 -8.09 2.79 -2.31
C ALA A 26 -7.34 4.06 -2.76
N VAL A 27 -6.44 4.61 -1.92
CA VAL A 27 -5.68 5.81 -2.31
C VAL A 27 -4.73 5.56 -3.46
N VAL A 28 -4.12 4.37 -3.54
CA VAL A 28 -3.28 3.99 -4.68
C VAL A 28 -4.13 3.80 -5.95
N GLY A 29 -5.34 3.27 -5.82
CA GLY A 29 -6.29 3.16 -6.92
C GLY A 29 -6.62 4.52 -7.55
N ASP A 30 -6.84 5.53 -6.70
CA ASP A 30 -7.07 6.92 -7.11
C ASP A 30 -5.90 7.52 -7.92
N ALA A 31 -4.68 7.04 -7.70
CA ALA A 31 -3.47 7.58 -8.32
C ALA A 31 -3.23 7.09 -9.76
N ARG A 32 -3.80 5.95 -10.18
CA ARG A 32 -3.40 5.23 -11.42
C ARG A 32 -3.51 6.03 -12.72
N ASN A 33 -4.38 7.04 -12.76
CA ASN A 33 -4.56 7.91 -13.93
C ASN A 33 -4.52 9.41 -13.54
N ALA A 34 -3.91 9.71 -12.40
CA ALA A 34 -3.85 11.05 -11.85
C ALA A 34 -2.61 11.80 -12.39
N PRO A 35 -2.61 13.15 -12.37
CA PRO A 35 -1.39 13.91 -12.63
C PRO A 35 -0.34 13.63 -11.56
N GLU A 36 0.93 13.83 -11.92
CA GLU A 36 2.10 13.51 -11.10
C GLU A 36 2.04 14.06 -9.66
N SER A 37 1.61 15.31 -9.48
CA SER A 37 1.43 15.92 -8.16
C SER A 37 0.37 15.24 -7.28
N VAL A 38 -0.62 14.60 -7.90
CA VAL A 38 -1.59 13.78 -7.18
C VAL A 38 -1.01 12.39 -6.92
N VAL A 39 -0.25 11.83 -7.86
CA VAL A 39 0.44 10.54 -7.66
C VAL A 39 1.36 10.63 -6.44
N GLU A 40 2.24 11.63 -6.38
CA GLU A 40 3.15 11.87 -5.25
C GLU A 40 2.37 11.89 -3.92
N LYS A 41 1.36 12.76 -3.83
CA LYS A 41 0.53 12.88 -2.62
C LYS A 41 -0.13 11.56 -2.21
N ARG A 42 -0.65 10.80 -3.17
CA ARG A 42 -1.35 9.53 -2.90
C ARG A 42 -0.41 8.41 -2.50
N VAL A 43 0.78 8.36 -3.09
CA VAL A 43 1.81 7.38 -2.77
C VAL A 43 2.41 7.67 -1.39
N SER A 44 2.68 8.94 -1.03
CA SER A 44 3.11 9.30 0.34
C SER A 44 2.03 8.98 1.39
N GLN A 45 0.75 9.15 1.05
CA GLN A 45 -0.32 8.72 1.96
C GLN A 45 -0.35 7.19 2.14
N ALA A 46 -0.09 6.43 1.07
CA ALA A 46 0.04 4.97 1.17
C ALA A 46 1.24 4.55 2.02
N GLU A 47 2.38 5.24 1.90
CA GLU A 47 3.56 5.05 2.77
C GLU A 47 3.19 5.19 4.26
N GLU A 48 2.50 6.28 4.62
CA GLU A 48 2.04 6.52 5.99
C GLU A 48 1.12 5.39 6.48
N LEU A 49 0.15 4.98 5.67
CA LEU A 49 -0.77 3.89 6.02
C LEU A 49 -0.04 2.56 6.22
N LEU A 50 0.91 2.24 5.34
CA LEU A 50 1.72 1.03 5.43
C LEU A 50 2.64 1.04 6.65
N SER A 51 3.09 2.21 7.12
CA SER A 51 3.90 2.31 8.34
C SER A 51 3.17 1.84 9.62
N HIS A 52 1.83 1.84 9.61
CA HIS A 52 1.01 1.36 10.72
C HIS A 52 0.80 -0.17 10.73
N VAL A 53 1.26 -0.87 9.70
CA VAL A 53 1.12 -2.33 9.56
C VAL A 53 2.41 -3.02 9.97
N GLU A 54 2.56 -3.41 11.23
CA GLU A 54 3.77 -4.12 11.68
C GLU A 54 3.80 -5.57 11.17
N GLU A 55 2.73 -6.33 11.47
CA GLU A 55 2.49 -7.69 11.00
C GLU A 55 0.99 -7.86 10.73
N THR A 56 0.64 -8.73 9.78
CA THR A 56 -0.74 -9.03 9.42
C THR A 56 -1.28 -10.29 10.08
N GLY A 57 -0.39 -11.15 10.57
CA GLY A 57 -0.68 -12.50 11.07
C GLY A 57 -0.75 -13.57 9.97
N SER A 58 -0.33 -13.23 8.74
CA SER A 58 -0.26 -14.13 7.60
C SER A 58 1.02 -13.85 6.82
N ASP A 59 1.96 -14.80 6.81
CA ASP A 59 3.25 -14.66 6.11
C ASP A 59 3.07 -14.21 4.64
N GLU A 60 2.09 -14.80 3.93
CA GLU A 60 1.77 -14.41 2.54
C GLU A 60 1.30 -12.95 2.41
N ALA A 61 0.57 -12.45 3.41
CA ALA A 61 0.13 -11.06 3.39
C ALA A 61 1.28 -10.12 3.75
N ASP A 62 2.14 -10.52 4.70
CA ASP A 62 3.34 -9.76 5.07
C ASP A 62 4.30 -9.62 3.88
N GLU A 63 4.47 -10.66 3.07
CA GLU A 63 5.22 -10.59 1.80
C GLU A 63 4.60 -9.55 0.83
N HIS A 64 3.27 -9.54 0.68
CA HIS A 64 2.61 -8.53 -0.14
C HIS A 64 2.75 -7.10 0.42
N VAL A 65 2.73 -6.93 1.74
CA VAL A 65 2.96 -5.63 2.39
C VAL A 65 4.39 -5.15 2.15
N GLU A 66 5.38 -6.04 2.26
CA GLU A 66 6.79 -5.74 1.97
C GLU A 66 6.96 -5.30 0.51
N GLN A 67 6.45 -6.07 -0.46
CA GLN A 67 6.50 -5.70 -1.87
C GLN A 67 5.75 -4.39 -2.17
N ALA A 68 4.68 -4.10 -1.43
CA ALA A 68 3.98 -2.82 -1.57
C ALA A 68 4.84 -1.65 -1.08
N ARG A 69 5.56 -1.80 0.04
CA ARG A 69 6.49 -0.78 0.58
C ARG A 69 7.64 -0.51 -0.37
N GLU A 70 8.30 -1.54 -0.88
CA GLU A 70 9.41 -1.37 -1.85
C GLU A 70 8.96 -0.58 -3.09
N LEU A 71 7.77 -0.87 -3.59
CA LEU A 71 7.22 -0.17 -4.75
C LEU A 71 6.79 1.26 -4.43
N THR A 72 6.32 1.54 -3.20
CA THR A 72 6.06 2.90 -2.72
C THR A 72 7.34 3.73 -2.77
N ASP A 73 8.41 3.22 -2.18
CA ASP A 73 9.72 3.89 -2.14
C ASP A 73 10.27 4.12 -3.55
N GLU A 74 10.22 3.10 -4.42
CA GLU A 74 10.67 3.21 -5.81
C GLU A 74 9.89 4.28 -6.59
N ILE A 75 8.58 4.41 -6.35
CA ILE A 75 7.76 5.44 -7.00
C ILE A 75 8.14 6.82 -6.48
N LEU A 76 8.24 7.01 -5.16
CA LEU A 76 8.58 8.31 -4.58
C LEU A 76 9.96 8.79 -5.04
N SER A 77 10.97 7.91 -5.06
CA SER A 77 12.32 8.25 -5.56
C SER A 77 12.37 8.65 -7.03
N LYS A 78 11.35 8.31 -7.85
CA LYS A 78 11.27 8.72 -9.26
C LYS A 78 10.58 10.07 -9.46
N LEU A 79 9.90 10.57 -8.43
CA LEU A 79 9.17 11.84 -8.44
C LEU A 79 10.01 13.01 -7.88
N GLU A 80 11.20 12.72 -7.35
CA GLU A 80 12.19 13.70 -6.86
C GLU A 80 13.01 14.38 -7.98
#